data_AF-A0A6A2FYR7-F1
#
_entry.id   AF-A0A6A2FYR7-F1
#
_cell.length_a   1.000
_cell.length_b   1.000
_cell.length_c   1.000
_cell.angle_alpha   90.00
_cell.angle_beta   90.00
_cell.angle_gamma   90.00
#
_symmetry.space_group_name_H-M   'P 1'
#
loop_
_entity.id
_entity.type
_entity.pdbx_description
1 polymer ?
#
loop_
_entity_poly.entity_id
_entity_poly.type
_entity_poly.pdbx_seq_one_letter_code
_entity_poly.pdbx_strand_id
1 'polypeptide(L)'
;MKNEKVLIIGIILGLVIFGILELLNISGTISRGTISAILVGITIGLLIDNNPIRHTFISISIYNLIAWTAIAIFDPEADILFGSGKAVVGVFIGFMVIMIGLFSIIGSFSAFVTYNLRKNR
;
A
#
# COMPACT_ATOMS: atom_id res chain seq x y z
N MET A 1 2.00 13.36 17.13
CA MET A 1 0.64 13.48 16.51
C MET A 1 -0.23 12.33 17.03
N LYS A 2 -1.57 12.44 17.12
CA LYS A 2 -2.39 11.29 17.53
C LYS A 2 -2.22 10.14 16.52
N ASN A 3 -2.05 8.91 17.00
CA ASN A 3 -1.75 7.73 16.19
C ASN A 3 -2.79 7.49 15.09
N GLU A 4 -4.07 7.79 15.36
CA GLU A 4 -5.15 7.66 14.37
C GLU A 4 -4.97 8.61 13.19
N LYS A 5 -4.47 9.83 13.44
CA LYS A 5 -4.20 10.80 12.37
C LYS A 5 -3.06 10.33 11.47
N VAL A 6 -2.03 9.71 12.03
CA VAL A 6 -0.91 9.16 11.26
C VAL A 6 -1.38 8.02 10.36
N LEU A 7 -2.26 7.14 10.87
CA LEU A 7 -2.85 6.07 10.07
C LEU A 7 -3.60 6.62 8.85
N ILE A 8 -4.47 7.60 9.08
CA ILE A 8 -5.25 8.25 8.00
C ILE A 8 -4.31 8.91 6.98
N ILE A 9 -3.28 9.61 7.44
CA ILE A 9 -2.27 10.22 6.56
C ILE A 9 -1.56 9.15 5.72
N GLY A 10 -1.17 8.03 6.32
CA GLY A 10 -0.54 6.92 5.61
C GLY A 10 -1.43 6.35 4.50
N ILE A 11 -2.72 6.19 4.78
CA ILE A 11 -3.71 5.69 3.80
C ILE A 11 -3.86 6.69 2.65
N ILE A 12 -4.15 7.96 2.96
CA ILE A 12 -4.37 9.01 1.96
C ILE A 12 -3.12 9.21 1.11
N LEU A 13 -1.95 9.27 1.74
CA LEU A 13 -0.68 9.44 1.05
C LEU A 13 -0.41 8.27 0.10
N GLY A 14 -0.68 7.03 0.53
CA GLY A 14 -0.54 5.86 -0.31
C GLY A 14 -1.42 5.92 -1.56
N LEU A 15 -2.70 6.28 -1.41
CA LEU A 15 -3.62 6.45 -2.54
C LEU A 15 -3.16 7.56 -3.50
N VAL A 16 -2.72 8.70 -2.96
CA VAL A 16 -2.24 9.84 -3.75
C VAL A 16 -0.97 9.47 -4.52
N ILE A 17 0.01 8.86 -3.86
CA ILE A 17 1.25 8.42 -4.52
C ILE A 17 0.92 7.40 -5.60
N PHE A 18 0.10 6.40 -5.30
CA PHE A 18 -0.29 5.38 -6.27
C PHE A 18 -0.94 6.01 -7.52
N GLY A 19 -1.88 6.94 -7.34
CA GLY A 19 -2.51 7.66 -8.45
C GLY A 19 -1.53 8.54 -9.25
N ILE A 20 -0.60 9.23 -8.58
CA ILE A 20 0.45 10.01 -9.26
C ILE A 20 1.35 9.08 -10.09
N LEU A 21 1.78 7.95 -9.54
CA LEU A 21 2.64 6.99 -10.25
C LEU A 21 1.94 6.38 -11.47
N GLU A 22 0.62 6.16 -11.37
CA GLU A 22 -0.21 5.74 -12.51
C GLU A 22 -0.20 6.80 -13.61
N LEU A 23 -0.48 8.07 -13.27
CA LEU A 23 -0.47 9.19 -14.22
C LEU A 23 0.89 9.40 -14.90
N LEU A 24 1.98 9.11 -14.17
CA LEU A 24 3.34 9.21 -14.69
C LEU A 24 3.74 8.00 -15.56
N ASN A 25 2.87 7.01 -15.76
CA ASN A 25 3.17 5.76 -16.45
C ASN A 25 4.45 5.08 -15.93
N ILE A 26 4.75 5.24 -14.63
CA ILE A 26 5.87 4.54 -14.01
C ILE A 26 5.55 3.05 -14.04
N SER A 27 6.51 2.28 -14.56
CA SER A 27 6.38 0.87 -14.94
C SER A 27 5.61 0.06 -13.90
N GLY A 28 4.71 -0.82 -14.35
CA GLY A 28 4.11 -1.96 -13.63
C GLY A 28 3.44 -1.70 -12.26
N THR A 29 2.26 -2.28 -12.04
CA THR A 29 1.54 -2.23 -10.75
C THR A 29 2.41 -2.65 -9.55
N ILE A 30 3.33 -3.60 -9.75
CA ILE A 30 4.25 -4.08 -8.71
C ILE A 30 5.27 -3.01 -8.29
N SER A 31 5.92 -2.35 -9.24
CA SER A 31 6.89 -1.29 -8.95
C SER A 31 6.21 -0.08 -8.33
N ARG A 32 5.00 0.28 -8.80
CA ARG A 32 4.20 1.35 -8.19
C ARG A 32 3.84 1.05 -6.74
N GLY A 33 3.35 -0.17 -6.46
CA GLY A 33 3.04 -0.63 -5.11
C GLY A 33 4.25 -0.60 -4.18
N THR A 34 5.42 -1.03 -4.68
CA THR A 34 6.68 -1.02 -3.93
C THR A 34 7.14 0.40 -3.59
N ILE A 35 7.16 1.31 -4.57
CA ILE A 35 7.56 2.71 -4.36
C ILE A 35 6.63 3.38 -3.36
N SER A 36 5.32 3.22 -3.53
CA SER A 36 4.31 3.76 -2.60
C SER A 36 4.52 3.22 -1.18
N ALA A 37 4.74 1.91 -1.03
CA ALA A 37 4.96 1.29 0.28
C ALA A 37 6.19 1.87 0.99
N ILE A 38 7.30 2.05 0.26
CA ILE A 38 8.53 2.64 0.80
C ILE A 38 8.27 4.08 1.27
N LEU A 39 7.66 4.91 0.42
CA LEU A 39 7.42 6.33 0.74
C LEU A 39 6.43 6.52 1.91
N VAL A 40 5.36 5.72 1.95
CA VAL A 40 4.42 5.71 3.08
C VAL A 40 5.13 5.24 4.35
N GLY A 41 5.96 4.20 4.27
CA GLY A 41 6.73 3.69 5.40
C GLY A 41 7.71 4.73 5.96
N ILE A 42 8.49 5.40 5.10
CA ILE A 42 9.36 6.50 5.50
C ILE A 42 8.55 7.58 6.23
N THR A 43 7.44 8.00 5.64
CA THR A 43 6.62 9.08 6.19
C THR A 43 6.06 8.73 7.57
N ILE A 44 5.48 7.54 7.74
CA ILE A 44 4.96 7.10 9.05
C ILE A 44 6.11 6.96 10.05
N GLY A 45 7.24 6.40 9.65
CA GLY A 45 8.44 6.27 10.50
C GLY A 45 8.97 7.63 10.99
N LEU A 46 8.82 8.70 10.19
CA LEU A 46 9.15 10.07 10.59
C LEU A 46 8.11 10.72 11.51
N LEU A 47 6.83 10.34 11.43
CA LEU A 47 5.74 11.04 12.10
C LEU A 47 5.28 10.42 13.42
N ILE A 48 5.50 9.12 13.62
CA ILE A 48 4.96 8.39 14.78
C ILE A 48 6.05 8.08 15.80
N ASP A 49 5.67 8.11 17.08
CA ASP A 49 6.60 7.89 18.19
C ASP A 49 6.48 6.49 18.79
N ASN A 50 5.38 5.78 18.51
CA ASN A 50 5.14 4.44 19.03
C ASN A 50 4.56 3.51 17.95
N ASN A 51 5.12 2.30 17.88
CA ASN A 51 4.68 1.22 16.98
C ASN A 51 4.61 1.62 15.49
N PRO A 52 5.68 2.18 14.89
CA PRO A 52 5.69 2.59 13.49
C PRO A 52 5.41 1.45 12.52
N ILE A 53 5.92 0.25 12.82
CA ILE A 53 5.72 -0.96 12.03
C ILE A 53 4.23 -1.29 11.92
N ARG A 54 3.52 -1.37 13.05
CA ARG A 54 2.09 -1.73 13.07
C ARG A 54 1.24 -0.73 12.30
N HIS A 55 1.46 0.56 12.50
CA HIS A 55 0.68 1.60 11.82
C HIS A 55 0.95 1.61 10.31
N THR A 56 2.20 1.37 9.92
CA THR A 56 2.58 1.26 8.51
C THR A 56 1.94 0.05 7.87
N PHE A 57 2.05 -1.12 8.50
CA PHE A 57 1.44 -2.36 8.01
C PHE A 57 -0.06 -2.20 7.78
N ILE A 58 -0.79 -1.60 8.74
CA ILE A 58 -2.24 -1.41 8.62
C ILE A 58 -2.55 -0.37 7.53
N SER A 59 -1.83 0.75 7.48
CA SER A 59 -2.06 1.79 6.47
C SER A 59 -1.88 1.25 5.05
N ILE A 60 -0.78 0.52 4.82
CA ILE A 60 -0.46 -0.07 3.52
C ILE A 60 -1.47 -1.14 3.14
N SER A 61 -1.88 -1.97 4.10
CA SER A 61 -2.90 -2.99 3.86
C SER A 61 -4.22 -2.36 3.41
N ILE A 62 -4.65 -1.30 4.08
CA ILE A 62 -5.92 -0.62 3.77
C ILE A 62 -5.86 0.07 2.42
N TYR A 63 -4.84 0.90 2.14
CA TYR A 63 -4.83 1.62 0.87
C TYR A 63 -4.67 0.68 -0.32
N ASN A 64 -3.90 -0.41 -0.19
CA ASN A 64 -3.78 -1.37 -1.28
C ASN A 64 -5.11 -2.12 -1.49
N LEU A 65 -5.80 -2.51 -0.41
CA LEU A 65 -7.13 -3.11 -0.54
C LEU A 65 -8.09 -2.18 -1.30
N ILE A 66 -8.09 -0.89 -0.96
CA ILE A 66 -8.89 0.12 -1.66
C ILE A 66 -8.48 0.24 -3.13
N ALA A 67 -7.18 0.37 -3.41
CA ALA A 67 -6.66 0.53 -4.78
C ALA A 67 -6.98 -0.68 -5.66
N TRP A 68 -6.72 -1.90 -5.19
CA TRP A 68 -7.02 -3.12 -5.93
C TRP A 68 -8.53 -3.33 -6.14
N THR A 69 -9.35 -3.01 -5.13
CA THR A 69 -10.82 -3.05 -5.28
C THR A 69 -11.29 -2.04 -6.31
N ALA A 70 -10.72 -0.83 -6.31
CA ALA A 70 -11.06 0.19 -7.29
C ALA A 70 -10.66 -0.24 -8.72
N ILE A 71 -9.47 -0.78 -8.92
CA ILE A 71 -9.04 -1.34 -10.21
C ILE A 71 -10.02 -2.43 -10.65
N ALA A 72 -10.36 -3.36 -9.77
CA ALA A 72 -11.28 -4.44 -10.10
C ALA A 72 -12.69 -3.95 -10.51
N ILE A 73 -13.17 -2.84 -9.95
CA ILE A 73 -14.51 -2.31 -10.24
C ILE A 73 -14.52 -1.39 -11.47
N PHE A 74 -13.47 -0.60 -11.67
CA PHE A 74 -13.47 0.50 -12.63
C PHE A 74 -12.62 0.24 -13.88
N ASP A 75 -11.74 -0.75 -13.86
CA ASP A 75 -10.96 -1.13 -15.05
C ASP A 75 -11.84 -1.94 -16.01
N PRO A 76 -12.10 -1.44 -17.25
CA PRO A 76 -12.89 -2.17 -18.23
C PRO A 76 -12.32 -3.56 -18.57
N GLU A 77 -11.01 -3.75 -18.41
CA GLU A 77 -10.38 -5.06 -18.64
C GLU A 77 -10.68 -6.05 -17.49
N ALA A 78 -11.09 -5.57 -16.31
CA ALA A 78 -11.46 -6.42 -15.19
C ALA A 78 -12.77 -7.19 -15.44
N ASP A 79 -13.64 -6.74 -16.37
CA ASP A 79 -14.84 -7.49 -16.77
C ASP A 79 -14.48 -8.87 -17.35
N ILE A 80 -13.33 -8.98 -18.01
CA ILE A 80 -12.79 -10.24 -18.53
C ILE A 80 -12.49 -11.18 -17.36
N LEU A 81 -11.91 -10.66 -16.28
CA LEU A 81 -11.58 -11.43 -15.08
C LEU A 81 -12.83 -12.00 -14.39
N PHE A 82 -13.88 -11.18 -14.23
CA PHE A 82 -15.12 -11.60 -13.58
C PHE A 82 -16.01 -12.49 -14.46
N GLY A 83 -15.92 -12.34 -15.78
CA GLY A 83 -16.57 -13.22 -16.76
C GLY A 83 -15.92 -14.61 -16.90
N SER A 84 -14.67 -14.77 -16.47
CA SER A 84 -13.87 -16.00 -16.65
C SER A 84 -14.16 -17.12 -15.64
N GLY A 85 -15.12 -16.93 -14.73
CA GLY A 85 -15.57 -17.94 -13.78
C GLY A 85 -14.88 -17.92 -12.41
N LYS A 86 -15.48 -18.62 -11.44
CA LYS A 86 -15.14 -18.52 -10.01
C LYS A 86 -13.68 -18.85 -9.67
N ALA A 87 -13.05 -19.76 -10.41
CA ALA A 87 -11.66 -20.16 -10.16
C ALA A 87 -10.67 -19.00 -10.42
N VAL A 88 -10.87 -18.25 -11.52
CA VAL A 88 -10.02 -17.12 -11.89
C VAL A 88 -10.14 -15.98 -10.87
N VAL A 89 -11.37 -15.69 -10.44
CA VAL A 89 -11.63 -14.72 -9.37
C VAL A 89 -10.93 -15.14 -8.06
N GLY A 90 -10.98 -16.43 -7.72
CA GLY A 90 -10.28 -16.96 -6.54
C GLY A 90 -8.76 -16.77 -6.61
N VAL A 91 -8.14 -17.03 -7.77
CA VAL A 91 -6.71 -16.80 -7.99
C VAL A 91 -6.35 -15.32 -7.87
N PHE A 92 -7.17 -14.42 -8.43
CA PHE A 92 -6.97 -12.98 -8.32
C PHE A 92 -7.04 -12.49 -6.87
N ILE A 93 -8.03 -12.94 -6.10
CA ILE A 93 -8.14 -12.59 -4.67
C ILE A 93 -6.90 -13.09 -3.91
N GLY A 94 -6.45 -14.32 -4.17
CA GLY A 94 -5.24 -14.87 -3.57
C GLY A 94 -4.00 -14.04 -3.89
N PHE A 95 -3.82 -13.68 -5.16
CA PHE A 95 -2.75 -12.80 -5.63
C PHE A 95 -2.80 -11.43 -4.92
N MET A 96 -3.98 -10.81 -4.85
CA MET A 96 -4.19 -9.52 -4.18
C MET A 96 -3.77 -9.58 -2.71
N VAL A 97 -4.19 -10.62 -1.98
CA VAL A 97 -3.83 -10.80 -0.55
C VAL A 97 -2.31 -10.95 -0.37
N ILE A 98 -1.64 -11.73 -1.23
CA ILE A 98 -0.19 -11.88 -1.20
C ILE A 98 0.51 -10.55 -1.45
N MET A 99 0.09 -9.81 -2.48
CA MET A 99 0.68 -8.52 -2.82
C MET A 99 0.48 -7.47 -1.73
N ILE A 100 -0.71 -7.39 -1.15
CA ILE A 100 -0.99 -6.55 0.01
C ILE A 100 -0.03 -6.88 1.15
N GLY A 101 0.14 -8.16 1.48
CA GLY A 101 1.06 -8.60 2.52
C GLY A 101 2.51 -8.19 2.24
N LEU A 102 3.00 -8.43 1.01
CA LEU A 102 4.37 -8.09 0.62
C LEU A 102 4.64 -6.59 0.69
N PHE A 103 3.76 -5.75 0.15
CA PHE A 103 3.92 -4.29 0.23
C PHE A 103 3.87 -3.79 1.67
N SER A 104 2.97 -4.35 2.49
CA SER A 104 2.90 -4.01 3.91
C SER A 104 4.17 -4.37 4.67
N ILE A 105 4.82 -5.49 4.34
CA ILE A 105 6.13 -5.88 4.91
C ILE A 105 7.22 -4.90 4.47
N ILE A 106 7.31 -4.59 3.16
CA ILE A 106 8.31 -3.67 2.61
C ILE A 106 8.22 -2.30 3.28
N GLY A 107 7.04 -1.69 3.30
CA GLY A 107 6.90 -0.37 3.89
C GLY A 107 7.11 -0.39 5.41
N SER A 108 6.70 -1.47 6.10
CA SER A 108 6.98 -1.63 7.53
C SER A 108 8.47 -1.67 7.84
N PHE A 109 9.27 -2.31 6.97
CA PHE A 109 10.73 -2.29 7.08
C PHE A 109 11.28 -0.87 6.86
N SER A 110 10.79 -0.14 5.85
CA SER A 110 11.18 1.27 5.63
C SER A 110 10.84 2.15 6.83
N ALA A 111 9.68 1.95 7.46
CA ALA A 111 9.26 2.66 8.66
C ALA A 111 10.16 2.33 9.87
N PHE A 112 10.53 1.05 10.03
CA PHE A 112 11.45 0.62 11.07
C PHE A 112 12.82 1.29 10.92
N VAL A 113 13.42 1.25 9.73
CA VAL A 113 14.71 1.88 9.46
C VAL A 113 14.65 3.38 9.74
N THR A 114 13.64 4.04 9.20
CA THR A 114 13.48 5.50 9.31
C THR A 114 13.27 5.94 10.77
N TYR A 115 12.42 5.23 11.52
CA TYR A 115 12.17 5.51 12.93
C TYR A 115 13.44 5.37 13.78
N ASN A 116 14.22 4.32 13.57
CA ASN A 116 15.47 4.11 14.32
C ASN A 116 16.53 5.16 13.97
N LEU A 117 16.66 5.54 12.69
CA LEU A 117 17.55 6.62 12.28
C LEU A 117 17.17 7.97 12.90
N ARG A 118 15.86 8.25 13.01
CA ARG A 118 15.35 9.46 13.66
C ARG A 118 15.62 9.45 15.16
N LYS A 119 15.42 8.32 15.84
CA LYS A 119 15.60 8.18 17.30
C LYS A 119 17.07 8.27 17.73
N ASN A 120 17.99 7.82 16.88
CA ASN A 120 19.43 7.82 17.15
C ASN A 120 20.16 9.10 16.68
N ARG A 121 19.42 10.10 16.19
CA ARG A 121 19.92 11.46 15.92
C ARG A 121 19.60 12.37 17.10
#